data_AF-A0A1I2ZWI5-F1
#
_entry.id   AF-A0A1I2ZWI5-F1
#
_cell.length_a   1.000
_cell.length_b   1.000
_cell.length_c   1.000
_cell.angle_alpha   90.00
_cell.angle_beta   90.00
_cell.angle_gamma   90.00
#
_symmetry.space_group_name_H-M   'P 1'
#
loop_
_entity.id
_entity.type
_entity.pdbx_description
1 polymer ?
#
loop_
_entity_poly.entity_id
_entity_poly.type
_entity_poly.pdbx_seq_one_letter_code
_entity_poly.pdbx_strand_id
1 'polypeptide(L)' 'MSTSPMRVRGERPEIVCRSAGEESPDAEVTFFEADRDPDERTTRWITVRADDCVPREEWR' A
#
# COMPACT_ATOMS: atom_id res chain seq x y z
N MET A 1 -27.92 8.21 12.25
CA MET A 1 -26.73 9.09 12.09
C MET A 1 -25.57 8.21 11.68
N SER A 2 -25.25 8.15 10.39
CA SER A 2 -24.11 7.38 9.88
C SER A 2 -22.92 8.34 9.85
N THR A 3 -22.15 8.39 10.94
CA THR A 3 -20.88 9.12 10.94
C THR A 3 -19.93 8.32 10.08
N SER A 4 -19.89 8.63 8.78
CA SER A 4 -18.74 8.25 7.97
C SER A 4 -17.51 8.76 8.71
N PRO A 5 -16.53 7.90 9.04
CA PRO A 5 -15.31 8.34 9.67
C PRO A 5 -14.64 9.27 8.66
N MET A 6 -14.88 10.56 8.85
CA MET A 6 -14.17 11.61 8.17
C MET A 6 -12.74 11.40 8.64
N ARG A 7 -11.91 10.72 7.83
CA ARG A 7 -10.50 10.57 8.15
C ARG A 7 -10.02 11.98 8.40
N VAL A 8 -9.68 12.26 9.65
CA VAL A 8 -9.02 13.50 10.02
C VAL A 8 -7.94 13.66 8.96
N ARG A 9 -7.97 14.79 8.26
CA ARG A 9 -6.94 15.16 7.29
C ARG A 9 -5.67 15.49 8.07
N GLY A 10 -5.17 14.50 8.80
CA GLY A 10 -3.80 14.45 9.25
C GLY A 10 -2.90 14.39 8.02
N GLU A 11 -1.62 14.51 8.27
CA GLU A 11 -0.57 14.42 7.26
C GLU A 11 -0.84 13.24 6.32
N ARG A 12 -0.65 13.46 5.01
CA ARG A 12 -0.89 12.42 4.01
C ARG A 12 0.06 11.27 4.34
N PRO A 13 -0.44 10.05 4.62
CA PRO A 13 0.42 8.96 5.05
C PRO A 13 1.42 8.64 3.94
N GLU A 14 2.64 8.32 4.33
CA GLU A 14 3.65 7.81 3.41
C GLU A 14 3.33 6.34 3.10
N ILE A 15 3.05 6.07 1.82
CA ILE A 15 2.84 4.72 1.31
C ILE A 15 4.16 4.23 0.72
N VAL A 16 4.65 3.11 1.26
CA VAL A 16 5.87 2.42 0.83
C VAL A 16 5.51 1.04 0.27
N CYS A 17 6.45 0.42 -0.45
CA CYS A 17 6.29 -0.92 -0.99
C CYS A 17 7.47 -1.83 -0.64
N ARG A 18 7.19 -3.12 -0.45
CA ARG A 18 8.19 -4.19 -0.29
C ARG A 18 7.85 -5.33 -1.24
N SER A 19 8.85 -5.85 -1.95
CA SER A 19 8.73 -7.06 -2.75
C SER A 19 9.01 -8.32 -1.92
N ALA A 20 8.23 -9.36 -2.15
CA ALA A 20 8.44 -10.69 -1.60
C ALA A 20 9.11 -11.57 -2.65
N GLY A 21 10.44 -11.48 -2.79
CA GLY A 21 11.23 -12.40 -3.64
C GLY A 21 12.13 -11.73 -4.66
N GLU A 22 13.04 -12.54 -5.23
CA GLU A 22 13.85 -12.18 -6.41
C GLU A 22 12.94 -12.02 -7.64
N GLU A 23 13.30 -11.13 -8.56
CA GLU A 23 12.54 -10.75 -9.76
C GLU A 23 11.98 -11.96 -10.51
N SER A 24 10.76 -12.35 -10.15
CA SER A 24 10.07 -13.54 -10.64
C SER A 24 8.71 -13.12 -11.19
N PRO A 25 8.17 -13.82 -12.19
CA PRO A 25 6.84 -13.52 -12.72
C PRO A 25 5.72 -13.71 -11.68
N ASP A 26 5.97 -14.51 -10.64
CA ASP A 26 5.08 -14.71 -9.50
C ASP A 26 5.42 -13.81 -8.30
N ALA A 27 6.31 -12.81 -8.48
CA ALA A 27 6.69 -11.92 -7.39
C ALA A 27 5.50 -11.08 -6.92
N GLU A 28 5.35 -10.99 -5.60
CA GLU A 28 4.31 -10.18 -4.97
C GLU A 28 4.90 -8.88 -4.42
N VAL A 29 4.13 -7.81 -4.49
CA VAL A 29 4.46 -6.50 -3.94
C VAL A 29 3.39 -6.11 -2.93
N THR A 30 3.82 -5.79 -1.72
CA THR A 30 2.95 -5.29 -0.66
C THR A 30 3.15 -3.79 -0.50
N PHE A 31 2.06 -3.04 -0.64
CA PHE A 31 1.96 -1.60 -0.33
C PHE A 31 1.42 -1.41 1.08
N PHE A 32 2.07 -0.55 1.87
CA PHE A 32 1.70 -0.30 3.27
C PHE A 32 2.05 1.12 3.72
N GLU A 33 1.43 1.58 4.80
CA GLU A 33 1.75 2.82 5.50
C GLU A 33 2.98 2.59 6.41
N ALA A 34 4.08 3.31 6.18
CA ALA A 34 5.36 3.04 6.87
C ALA A 34 5.30 3.28 8.39
N ASP A 35 4.55 4.30 8.82
CA ASP A 35 4.43 4.73 10.21
C ASP A 35 3.24 4.08 10.95
N ARG A 36 2.63 3.05 10.37
CA ARG A 36 1.46 2.37 10.92
C ARG A 36 1.76 0.92 11.23
N ASP A 37 1.29 0.46 12.38
CA ASP A 37 1.40 -0.95 12.73
C ASP A 37 0.36 -1.77 11.95
N PRO A 38 0.72 -2.97 11.44
CA PRO A 38 -0.23 -3.88 10.78
C PRO A 38 -1.48 -4.19 11.59
N ASP A 39 -1.38 -4.20 12.93
CA ASP A 39 -2.48 -4.58 13.82
C ASP A 39 -3.49 -3.43 14.03
N GLU A 40 -3.13 -2.20 13.62
CA GLU A 40 -4.09 -1.12 13.62
C GLU A 40 -5.21 -1.43 12.61
N ARG A 41 -6.45 -1.57 13.10
CA ARG A 41 -7.65 -1.93 12.32
C ARG A 41 -7.94 -1.04 11.10
N THR A 42 -7.22 0.05 10.94
CA THR A 42 -7.34 1.00 9.83
C THR A 42 -6.21 0.92 8.82
N THR A 43 -5.13 0.21 9.14
CA THR A 43 -3.96 0.04 8.29
C THR A 43 -4.35 -0.77 7.06
N ARG A 44 -4.12 -0.19 5.88
CA ARG A 44 -4.48 -0.79 4.60
C ARG A 44 -3.23 -1.36 3.96
N TRP A 45 -3.03 -2.67 4.13
CA TRP A 45 -2.00 -3.40 3.38
C TRP A 45 -2.64 -3.99 2.15
N ILE A 46 -2.00 -3.79 1.00
CA ILE A 46 -2.46 -4.35 -0.27
C ILE A 46 -1.30 -5.12 -0.87
N THR A 47 -1.47 -6.43 -1.02
CA THR A 47 -0.53 -7.28 -1.76
C THR A 47 -1.11 -7.54 -3.14
N VAL A 48 -0.30 -7.29 -4.17
CA VAL A 48 -0.63 -7.51 -5.58
C VAL A 48 0.53 -8.25 -6.26
N ARG A 49 0.28 -8.78 -7.45
CA ARG A 49 1.37 -9.28 -8.28
C ARG A 49 2.18 -8.11 -8.82
N ALA A 50 3.49 -8.32 -8.98
CA ALA A 50 4.36 -7.32 -9.57
C ALA A 50 3.90 -6.94 -11.00
N ASP A 51 3.39 -7.92 -11.76
CA ASP A 51 2.87 -7.73 -13.13
C ASP A 51 1.62 -6.82 -13.19
N ASP A 52 0.87 -6.70 -12.08
CA ASP A 52 -0.27 -5.78 -11.98
C ASP A 52 0.16 -4.32 -11.67
N CYS A 53 1.43 -4.10 -11.35
CA CYS A 53 1.96 -2.77 -11.02
C CYS A 53 2.42 -2.05 -12.30
N VAL A 54 2.06 -0.77 -12.45
CA VAL A 54 2.62 0.07 -13.51
C VAL A 54 4.03 0.53 -13.09
N PRO A 55 5.08 0.29 -13.89
CA PRO A 55 6.44 0.76 -13.61
C PRO A 55 6.52 2.29 -13.52
N ARG A 56 7.38 2.81 -12.65
CA ARG A 56 7.49 4.25 -12.38
C ARG A 56 7.83 5.08 -13.63
N GLU A 57 8.57 4.51 -14.56
CA GLU A 57 8.92 5.15 -15.84
C GLU A 57 7.72 5.36 -16.77
N GLU A 58 6.64 4.61 -16.58
CA GLU A 58 5.41 4.69 -17.39
C GLU A 58 4.36 5.64 -16.77
N TRP A 59 4.63 6.19 -15.59
CA TRP A 59 3.70 7.10 -14.90
C TRP A 59 3.62 8.44 -15.66
N ARG A 60 2.40 8.86 -16.02
CA ARG A 60 2.12 10.16 -16.66
C ARG A 60 1.69 11.21 -15.65
#